data_AF-A0A524QBQ8-F1
#
_entry.id   AF-A0A524QBQ8-F1
#
_cell.length_a   1.000
_cell.length_b   1.000
_cell.length_c   1.000
_cell.angle_alpha   90.00
_cell.angle_beta   90.00
_cell.angle_gamma   90.00
#
_symmetry.space_group_name_H-M   'P 1'
#
loop_
_entity.id
_entity.type
_entity.pdbx_description
1 polymer ?
#
loop_
_entity_poly.entity_id
_entity_poly.type
_entity_poly.pdbx_seq_one_letter_code
_entity_poly.pdbx_strand_id
1 'polypeptide(L)' 'MSLVLFRNGKLFDGLAAETRDGLEVLVEDTRIKEVSDTPISAATARVVDLGGRTLMPG' A
#
# COMPACT_ATOMS: atom_id res chain seq x y z
N MET A 1 10.89 -4.97 14.21
CA MET A 1 10.73 -4.81 12.76
C MET A 1 9.36 -5.34 12.38
N SER A 2 8.38 -4.45 12.27
CA SER A 2 7.03 -4.78 11.81
C SER A 2 6.91 -4.40 10.34
N LEU A 3 6.51 -5.36 9.51
CA LEU A 3 6.20 -5.13 8.11
C LEU A 3 4.69 -5.24 7.91
N VAL A 4 4.09 -4.28 7.22
CA VAL A 4 2.67 -4.30 6.84
C VAL A 4 2.57 -4.07 5.34
N LEU A 5 1.94 -5.01 4.64
CA LEU A 5 1.69 -4.91 3.20
C LEU A 5 0.21 -4.61 2.96
N PHE A 6 -0.10 -3.44 2.44
CA PHE A 6 -1.43 -3.10 1.93
C PHE A 6 -1.50 -3.49 0.45
N ARG A 7 -2.52 -4.25 0.08
CA ARG A 7 -2.73 -4.68 -1.31
C ARG A 7 -4.20 -4.63 -1.71
N ASN A 8 -4.45 -4.76 -3.02
CA ASN A 8 -5.79 -4.82 -3.58
C ASN A 8 -6.64 -3.61 -3.17
N GLY A 9 -6.06 -2.41 -3.22
CA GLY A 9 -6.73 -1.15 -2.90
C GLY A 9 -6.48 -0.09 -3.96
N LYS A 10 -7.13 1.06 -3.76
CA LYS A 10 -6.90 2.26 -4.55
C LYS A 10 -6.01 3.20 -3.75
N LEU A 11 -4.93 3.70 -4.32
CA LEU A 11 -4.08 4.68 -3.64
C LEU A 11 -4.46 6.09 -4.08
N PHE A 12 -4.71 6.96 -3.12
CA PHE A 12 -4.79 8.40 -3.34
C PHE A 12 -3.50 9.03 -2.80
N ASP A 13 -2.76 9.77 -3.62
CA ASP A 13 -1.46 10.37 -3.20
C ASP A 13 -1.59 11.83 -2.74
N GLY A 14 -2.77 12.45 -2.89
CA GLY A 14 -3.01 13.86 -2.60
C GLY A 14 -2.38 14.84 -3.58
N LEU A 15 -1.70 14.35 -4.62
CA LEU A 15 -1.08 15.14 -5.69
C LEU A 15 -1.96 15.15 -6.94
N ALA A 16 -2.49 13.98 -7.30
CA ALA A 16 -3.43 13.82 -8.40
C ALA A 16 -4.87 13.88 -7.89
N ALA A 17 -5.79 14.32 -8.76
CA ALA A 17 -7.23 14.29 -8.49
C ALA A 17 -7.81 12.86 -8.50
N GLU A 18 -7.08 11.91 -9.08
CA GLU A 18 -7.54 10.54 -9.32
C GLU A 18 -6.84 9.53 -8.40
N THR A 19 -7.57 8.47 -8.04
CA THR A 19 -6.99 7.32 -7.34
C THR A 19 -6.36 6.36 -8.33
N ARG A 20 -5.21 5.80 -7.95
CA ARG A 20 -4.51 4.78 -8.75
C ARG A 20 -4.84 3.39 -8.23
N ASP A 21 -5.31 2.53 -9.13
CA ASP A 21 -5.67 1.15 -8.82
C ASP A 21 -4.45 0.22 -8.92
N GLY A 22 -4.51 -0.93 -8.23
CA GLY A 22 -3.51 -1.99 -8.37
C GLY A 22 -2.19 -1.75 -7.64
N LEU A 23 -2.06 -0.63 -6.92
CA LEU A 23 -0.86 -0.34 -6.14
C LEU A 23 -0.82 -1.13 -4.83
N GLU A 24 0.37 -1.58 -4.47
CA GLU A 24 0.71 -2.14 -3.18
C GLU A 24 1.62 -1.19 -2.39
N VAL A 25 1.44 -1.15 -1.07
CA VAL A 25 2.23 -0.29 -0.17
C VAL A 25 2.81 -1.15 0.95
N LEU A 26 4.13 -1.21 1.03
CA LEU A 26 4.85 -1.84 2.12
C LEU A 26 5.29 -0.78 3.13
N VAL A 27 4.87 -0.96 4.38
CA VAL A 27 5.28 -0.14 5.52
C VAL A 27 6.23 -0.95 6.38
N GLU A 28 7.37 -0.36 6.70
CA GLU A 28 8.34 -0.88 7.65
C GLU A 28 8.41 0.06 8.85
N ASP A 29 7.99 -0.46 10.00
CA ASP A 29 7.87 0.27 11.26
C ASP A 29 7.04 1.57 11.09
N THR A 30 7.68 2.73 10.94
CA THR A 30 7.02 4.04 10.79
C THR A 30 7.24 4.68 9.41
N ARG A 31 7.78 3.92 8.44
CA ARG A 31 8.12 4.44 7.11
C ARG A 31 7.46 3.63 6.02
N ILE A 32 7.03 4.32 4.97
CA ILE A 32 6.71 3.67 3.70
C ILE A 32 8.04 3.21 3.11
N LYS A 33 8.20 1.90 3.01
CA LYS A 33 9.40 1.25 2.46
C LYS A 33 9.33 1.17 0.95
N GLU A 34 8.16 0.84 0.42
CA GLU A 34 7.95 0.63 -1.00
C GLU A 34 6.51 0.92 -1.40
N VAL A 35 6.33 1.51 -2.58
CA VAL A 35 5.04 1.67 -3.27
C VAL A 35 5.27 1.16 -4.69
N SER A 36 4.49 0.17 -5.12
CA SER A 36 4.69 -0.49 -6.41
C SER A 36 3.35 -0.76 -7.08
N ASP A 37 3.31 -0.67 -8.41
CA ASP A 37 2.20 -1.09 -9.28
C ASP A 37 2.30 -2.58 -9.66
N THR A 38 3.32 -3.26 -9.15
CA THR A 38 3.53 -4.70 -9.25
C THR A 38 3.54 -5.34 -7.86
N PRO A 39 3.22 -6.65 -7.74
CA PRO A 39 3.16 -7.31 -6.44
C PRO A 39 4.48 -7.22 -5.66
N ILE A 40 4.41 -6.79 -4.40
CA ILE A 40 5.56 -6.69 -3.50
C ILE A 40 5.72 -8.00 -2.75
N SER A 41 6.91 -8.61 -2.89
CA SER A 41 7.26 -9.83 -2.14
C SER A 41 7.77 -9.47 -0.75
N ALA A 42 6.96 -9.73 0.29
CA ALA A 42 7.34 -9.51 1.68
C ALA A 42 6.92 -10.69 2.57
N ALA A 43 7.80 -11.69 2.70
CA ALA A 43 7.49 -12.98 3.33
C ALA A 43 7.03 -12.89 4.80
N THR A 44 7.48 -11.89 5.55
CA THR A 44 7.16 -11.70 6.97
C THR A 44 6.18 -10.57 7.22
N ALA A 45 5.64 -9.94 6.16
CA ALA A 45 4.71 -8.84 6.31
C ALA A 45 3.31 -9.31 6.74
N ARG A 46 2.70 -8.57 7.64
CA ARG A 46 1.26 -8.66 7.87
C ARG A 46 0.54 -8.09 6.65
N VAL A 47 -0.21 -8.94 5.96
CA VAL A 47 -0.99 -8.51 4.79
C VAL A 47 -2.33 -7.92 5.24
N VAL A 48 -2.64 -6.74 4.71
CA VAL A 48 -3.94 -6.08 4.83
C VAL A 48 -4.54 -5.99 3.44
N ASP A 49 -5.58 -6.81 3.20
CA ASP A 49 -6.36 -6.75 1.97
C ASP A 49 -7.38 -5.60 2.05
N LEU A 50 -7.24 -4.62 1.16
CA LEU A 50 -8.11 -3.45 1.14
C LEU A 50 -9.45 -3.74 0.45
N GLY A 51 -9.57 -4.80 -0.34
CA GLY A 51 -10.82 -5.20 -1.00
C GLY A 51 -11.39 -4.11 -1.93
N GLY A 52 -10.53 -3.39 -2.64
CA GLY A 52 -10.89 -2.28 -3.53
C GLY A 52 -11.17 -0.95 -2.83
N ARG A 53 -10.97 -0.84 -1.51
CA ARG A 53 -11.08 0.42 -0.76
C ARG A 53 -9.90 1.36 -1.00
N THR A 54 -10.11 2.63 -0.71
CA THR A 54 -9.09 3.67 -0.86
C THR A 54 -8.16 3.74 0.34
N LEU A 55 -6.85 3.73 0.09
CA LEU A 55 -5.80 4.09 1.01
C LEU A 55 -5.41 5.55 0.74
N MET A 56 -5.45 6.39 1.78
CA MET A 56 -5.13 7.82 1.70
C MET A 56 -4.07 8.18 2.74
N PRO A 57 -3.20 9.16 2.46
CA PRO A 57 -2.46 9.90 3.47
C PRO A 57 -3.42 10.45 4.52
N GLY A 58 -3.06 10.28 5.79
CA GLY A 58 -3.76 10.86 6.94
C GLY A 58 -3.10 12.13 7.43
#